data_AF-A0A2V8LLJ2-F1
#
_entry.id   AF-A0A2V8LLJ2-F1
#
_cell.length_a   1.000
_cell.length_b   1.000
_cell.length_c   1.000
_cell.angle_alpha   90.00
_cell.angle_beta   90.00
_cell.angle_gamma   90.00
#
_symmetry.space_group_name_H-M   'P 1'
#
loop_
_entity.id
_entity.type
_entity.pdbx_description
1 polymer ?
#
loop_
_entity_poly.entity_id
_entity_poly.type
_entity_poly.pdbx_seq_one_letter_code
_entity_poly.pdbx_strand_id
1 'polypeptide(L)'
;MYLWASALTDRPYAVLAALMYMLSPFHANEMYQAGMYAQYAAASALPFVFAFAERIVANRRWRDAGGLGVSYGMLILFHPPLALLGSVGVGLYACIRLAQSFKWRSLYQLIAGTVSGLAF
;
A
#
# COMPACT_ATOMS: atom_id res chain seq x y z
N MET A 1 -3.74 2.26 -6.68
CA MET A 1 -3.40 3.70 -6.63
C MET A 1 -4.62 4.57 -6.39
N TYR A 2 -5.70 4.42 -7.17
CA TYR A 2 -6.94 5.20 -7.03
C TYR A 2 -7.46 5.29 -5.60
N LEU A 3 -7.62 4.16 -4.90
CA LEU A 3 -8.16 4.13 -3.54
C LEU A 3 -7.33 4.98 -2.56
N TRP A 4 -6.01 4.89 -2.65
CA TRP A 4 -5.12 5.69 -1.81
C TRP A 4 -5.22 7.18 -2.16
N ALA A 5 -5.12 7.53 -3.44
CA ALA A 5 -5.20 8.92 -3.88
C ALA A 5 -6.55 9.57 -3.55
N SER A 6 -7.66 8.82 -3.68
CA SER A 6 -9.00 9.31 -3.37
C SER A 6 -9.23 9.65 -1.89
N ALA A 7 -8.35 9.18 -1.00
CA ALA A 7 -8.37 9.57 0.41
C ALA A 7 -7.65 10.91 0.67
N LEU A 8 -6.86 11.38 -0.30
CA LEU A 8 -5.99 12.56 -0.15
C LEU A 8 -6.40 13.73 -1.06
N THR A 9 -7.10 13.46 -2.17
CA THR A 9 -7.47 14.46 -3.17
C THR A 9 -8.84 14.17 -3.78
N ASP A 10 -9.35 15.09 -4.61
CA ASP A 10 -10.61 14.93 -5.31
C ASP A 10 -10.57 13.80 -6.34
N ARG A 11 -11.77 13.28 -6.66
CA ARG A 11 -11.96 12.16 -7.60
C ARG A 11 -11.22 12.28 -8.94
N PRO A 12 -11.24 13.41 -9.68
CA PRO A 12 -10.56 13.48 -10.98
C PRO A 12 -9.05 13.31 -10.84
N TYR A 13 -8.44 13.91 -9.81
CA TYR A 13 -7.01 13.77 -9.55
C TYR A 13 -6.65 12.36 -9.10
N ALA A 14 -7.52 11.68 -8.35
CA ALA A 14 -7.32 10.29 -7.98
C ALA A 14 -7.36 9.34 -9.19
N VAL A 15 -8.26 9.59 -10.16
CA VAL A 15 -8.29 8.84 -11.43
C VAL A 15 -7.01 9.11 -12.23
N LEU A 16 -6.61 10.38 -12.35
CA LEU A 16 -5.39 10.75 -13.06
C LEU A 16 -4.15 10.06 -12.44
N ALA A 17 -4.02 10.09 -11.11
CA ALA A 17 -2.94 9.41 -10.41
C ALA A 17 -2.91 7.90 -10.68
N ALA A 18 -4.08 7.26 -10.75
CA ALA A 18 -4.18 5.84 -11.07
C ALA A 18 -3.75 5.54 -12.52
N LEU A 19 -4.15 6.38 -13.47
CA LEU A 19 -3.76 6.26 -14.87
C LEU A 19 -2.26 6.47 -15.03
N MET A 20 -1.69 7.52 -14.42
CA MET A 20 -0.25 7.80 -14.49
C MET A 20 0.58 6.68 -13.87
N TYR A 21 0.12 6.07 -12.78
CA TYR A 21 0.80 4.93 -12.16
C TYR A 21 0.81 3.72 -13.10
N MET A 22 -0.36 3.36 -13.64
CA MET A 22 -0.54 2.23 -14.56
C MET A 22 0.26 2.40 -15.87
N LEU A 23 0.26 3.61 -16.43
CA LEU A 23 0.92 3.94 -17.70
C LEU A 23 2.39 4.35 -17.52
N SER A 24 2.93 4.29 -16.30
CA SER A 24 4.33 4.65 -16.08
C SER A 24 5.23 3.75 -16.94
N PRO A 25 6.23 4.32 -17.66
CA PRO A 25 7.08 3.54 -18.56
C PRO A 25 7.73 2.33 -17.90
N PHE A 26 8.02 2.44 -16.60
CA PHE A 26 8.58 1.36 -15.81
C PHE A 26 7.64 0.16 -15.68
N HIS A 27 6.34 0.39 -15.41
CA HIS A 27 5.35 -0.70 -15.35
C HIS A 27 5.14 -1.37 -16.71
N ALA A 28 5.17 -0.59 -17.79
CA ALA A 28 5.11 -1.14 -19.14
C ALA A 28 6.36 -2.00 -19.46
N ASN A 29 7.55 -1.53 -19.06
CA ASN A 29 8.80 -2.27 -19.24
C ASN A 29 8.83 -3.57 -18.43
N GLU A 30 8.41 -3.52 -17.16
CA GLU A 30 8.31 -4.70 -16.29
C GLU A 30 7.45 -5.80 -16.91
N MET A 31 6.30 -5.43 -17.48
CA MET A 31 5.34 -6.39 -18.04
C MET A 31 5.73 -6.92 -19.43
N TYR A 32 6.18 -6.04 -20.34
CA TYR A 32 6.29 -6.39 -21.75
C TYR A 32 7.73 -6.65 -22.24
N GLN A 33 8.73 -6.08 -21.58
CA GLN A 33 10.12 -6.13 -22.07
C GLN A 33 11.01 -6.98 -21.15
N ALA A 34 10.93 -6.74 -19.84
CA ALA A 34 11.81 -7.37 -18.86
C ALA A 34 11.25 -8.69 -18.29
N GLY A 35 9.97 -9.01 -18.53
CA GLY A 35 9.33 -10.21 -18.00
C GLY A 35 9.28 -10.28 -16.47
N MET A 36 9.31 -9.13 -15.79
CA MET A 36 9.36 -9.01 -14.32
C MET A 36 7.96 -9.11 -13.71
N TYR A 37 7.23 -10.19 -14.01
CA TYR A 37 5.82 -10.35 -13.62
C TYR A 37 5.61 -10.33 -12.10
N ALA A 38 6.55 -10.90 -11.36
CA ALA A 38 6.51 -10.93 -9.89
C ALA A 38 6.62 -9.51 -9.31
N GLN A 39 7.51 -8.69 -9.87
CA GLN A 39 7.68 -7.29 -9.47
C GLN A 39 6.45 -6.46 -9.86
N TYR A 40 5.91 -6.65 -11.06
CA TYR A 40 4.70 -5.98 -11.53
C TYR A 40 3.48 -6.32 -10.65
N ALA A 41 3.32 -7.59 -10.26
CA ALA A 41 2.28 -8.03 -9.35
C ALA A 41 2.42 -7.40 -7.95
N ALA A 42 3.66 -7.37 -7.41
CA ALA A 42 3.96 -6.71 -6.14
C ALA A 42 3.71 -5.19 -6.20
N ALA A 43 4.10 -4.53 -7.29
CA ALA A 43 3.86 -3.11 -7.53
C ALA A 43 2.36 -2.82 -7.59
N SER A 44 1.58 -3.68 -8.23
CA SER A 44 0.11 -3.56 -8.25
C SER A 44 -0.52 -3.67 -6.86
N ALA A 45 0.05 -4.50 -5.97
CA ALA A 45 -0.40 -4.64 -4.58
C ALA A 45 0.02 -3.44 -3.69
N LEU A 46 1.16 -2.80 -3.95
CA LEU A 46 1.75 -1.75 -3.12
C LEU A 46 0.79 -0.59 -2.78
N PRO A 47 0.05 0.01 -3.72
CA PRO A 47 -0.89 1.07 -3.39
C PRO A 47 -2.03 0.66 -2.47
N PHE A 48 -2.38 -0.63 -2.40
CA PHE A 48 -3.39 -1.12 -1.45
C PHE A 48 -2.86 -1.09 -0.02
N VAL A 49 -1.58 -1.42 0.17
CA VAL A 49 -0.92 -1.31 1.48
C VAL A 49 -1.01 0.12 2.01
N PHE A 50 -0.68 1.11 1.16
CA PHE A 50 -0.84 2.53 1.50
C PHE A 50 -2.30 2.92 1.74
N ALA A 51 -3.23 2.47 0.89
CA ALA A 51 -4.65 2.78 1.05
C ALA A 51 -5.23 2.25 2.37
N PHE A 52 -4.91 1.02 2.75
CA PHE A 52 -5.38 0.43 4.01
C PHE A 52 -4.71 1.07 5.22
N ALA A 53 -3.41 1.39 5.14
CA ALA A 53 -2.73 2.15 6.18
C ALA A 53 -3.43 3.50 6.44
N GLU A 54 -3.76 4.24 5.38
CA GLU A 54 -4.50 5.50 5.48
C GLU A 54 -5.90 5.30 6.08
N ARG A 55 -6.64 4.29 5.64
CA ARG A 55 -7.99 3.99 6.16
C ARG A 55 -7.97 3.56 7.62
N ILE A 56 -6.94 2.85 8.09
CA ILE A 56 -6.77 2.51 9.51
C ILE A 56 -6.59 3.78 10.34
N VAL A 57 -5.75 4.71 9.88
CA VAL A 57 -5.53 5.99 10.58
C VAL A 57 -6.83 6.82 10.64
N ALA A 58 -7.54 6.92 9.51
CA ALA A 58 -8.77 7.71 9.40
C ALA A 58 -9.98 7.07 10.13
N ASN A 59 -10.29 5.80 9.84
CA ASN A 59 -11.54 5.13 10.21
C ASN A 59 -11.41 4.13 11.37
N ARG A 60 -10.20 3.62 11.63
CA ARG A 60 -9.88 2.73 12.78
C ARG A 60 -10.69 1.42 12.81
N ARG A 61 -11.06 0.89 11.65
CA ARG A 61 -11.83 -0.35 11.53
C ARG A 61 -10.90 -1.55 11.42
N TRP A 62 -11.16 -2.59 12.20
CA TRP A 62 -10.39 -3.85 12.13
C TRP A 62 -10.45 -4.54 10.77
N ARG A 63 -11.52 -4.32 10.00
CA ARG A 63 -11.63 -4.79 8.61
C ARG A 63 -10.52 -4.22 7.73
N ASP A 64 -10.10 -2.98 7.96
CA ASP A 64 -9.01 -2.34 7.20
C ASP A 64 -7.63 -2.92 7.59
N ALA A 65 -7.46 -3.35 8.85
CA ALA A 65 -6.25 -4.06 9.30
C ALA A 65 -6.10 -5.43 8.61
N GLY A 66 -7.21 -6.16 8.42
CA GLY A 66 -7.19 -7.39 7.62
C GLY A 66 -6.84 -7.14 6.15
N GLY A 67 -7.38 -6.06 5.56
CA GLY A 67 -7.00 -5.63 4.21
C GLY A 67 -5.52 -5.28 4.09
N LEU A 68 -4.97 -4.58 5.08
CA LEU A 68 -3.54 -4.30 5.18
C LEU A 68 -2.73 -5.60 5.21
N GLY A 69 -3.09 -6.55 6.07
CA GLY A 69 -2.40 -7.84 6.18
C GLY A 69 -2.38 -8.64 4.88
N VAL A 70 -3.54 -8.78 4.21
CA VAL A 70 -3.62 -9.48 2.92
C VAL A 70 -2.78 -8.77 1.85
N SER A 71 -2.91 -7.45 1.72
CA SER A 71 -2.16 -6.69 0.71
C SER A 71 -0.65 -6.70 0.96
N TYR A 72 -0.23 -6.67 2.23
CA TYR A 72 1.17 -6.72 2.63
C TYR A 72 1.77 -8.13 2.45
N GLY A 73 1.01 -9.18 2.80
CA GLY A 73 1.39 -10.57 2.54
C GLY A 73 1.56 -10.85 1.05
N MET A 74 0.63 -10.39 0.20
CA MET A 74 0.79 -10.46 -1.26
C MET A 74 2.07 -9.79 -1.73
N LEU A 75 2.43 -8.66 -1.14
CA LEU A 75 3.61 -7.91 -1.53
C LEU A 75 4.91 -8.64 -1.19
N ILE A 76 4.97 -9.31 -0.03
CA ILE A 76 6.07 -10.19 0.38
C ILE A 76 6.16 -11.40 -0.55
N LEU A 77 5.02 -12.08 -0.78
CA LEU A 77 4.94 -13.28 -1.61
C LEU A 77 5.37 -13.02 -3.06
N PHE A 78 4.96 -11.88 -3.63
CA PHE A 78 5.26 -11.56 -5.01
C PHE A 78 6.69 -11.09 -5.21
N HIS A 79 7.21 -10.21 -4.36
CA HIS A 79 8.56 -9.66 -4.58
C HIS A 79 9.21 -9.14 -3.30
N PRO A 80 10.03 -9.97 -2.60
CA PRO A 80 10.64 -9.59 -1.33
C PRO A 80 11.49 -8.31 -1.39
N PRO A 81 12.29 -8.03 -2.45
CA PRO A 81 12.99 -6.75 -2.54
C PRO A 81 12.06 -5.52 -2.58
N LEU A 82 10.89 -5.64 -3.22
CA LEU A 82 9.93 -4.54 -3.26
C LEU A 82 9.19 -4.44 -1.94
N ALA A 83 9.00 -5.55 -1.23
CA ALA A 83 8.51 -5.58 0.14
C ALA A 83 9.40 -4.83 1.10
N LEU A 84 10.72 -5.04 1.02
CA LEU A 84 11.66 -4.33 1.87
C LEU A 84 11.56 -2.80 1.65
N LEU A 85 11.64 -2.35 0.40
CA LEU A 85 11.55 -0.92 0.06
C LEU A 85 10.17 -0.33 0.36
N GLY A 86 9.11 -1.05 0.02
CA GLY A 86 7.73 -0.68 0.28
C GLY A 86 7.44 -0.54 1.76
N SER A 87 8.00 -1.40 2.61
CA SER A 87 7.86 -1.34 4.06
C SER A 87 8.45 -0.07 4.65
N VAL A 88 9.62 0.36 4.16
CA VAL A 88 10.23 1.62 4.56
C VAL A 88 9.33 2.80 4.17
N GLY A 89 8.82 2.81 2.93
CA GLY A 89 7.93 3.85 2.44
C GLY A 89 6.60 3.92 3.20
N VAL A 90 5.94 2.78 3.40
CA VAL A 90 4.68 2.66 4.15
C VAL A 90 4.89 3.01 5.62
N GLY A 91 6.00 2.57 6.22
CA GLY A 91 6.35 2.88 7.61
C GLY A 91 6.52 4.37 7.83
N LEU A 92 7.29 5.05 6.97
CA LEU A 92 7.45 6.51 7.02
C LEU A 92 6.11 7.22 6.81
N TYR A 93 5.33 6.81 5.81
CA TYR A 93 4.01 7.38 5.56
C TYR A 93 3.06 7.22 6.75
N ALA A 94 2.99 6.02 7.33
CA ALA A 94 2.18 5.73 8.51
C ALA A 94 2.63 6.56 9.73
N CYS A 95 3.94 6.70 9.96
CA CYS A 95 4.48 7.56 11.01
C CYS A 95 4.05 9.02 10.84
N ILE A 96 4.14 9.58 9.63
CA ILE A 96 3.72 10.96 9.33
C ILE A 96 2.22 11.12 9.59
N ARG A 97 1.39 10.20 9.08
CA ARG A 97 -0.08 10.28 9.26
C ARG A 97 -0.49 10.08 10.72
N LEU A 98 0.20 9.22 11.45
CA LEU A 98 -0.03 9.01 12.88
C LEU A 98 0.41 10.23 13.69
N ALA A 99 1.51 10.89 13.35
CA ALA A 99 1.94 12.13 14.01
C ALA A 99 0.90 13.26 13.85
N GLN A 100 0.23 13.34 12.70
CA GLN A 100 -0.84 14.31 12.45
C GLN A 100 -2.15 14.01 13.18
N SER A 101 -2.39 12.75 13.57
CA SER A 101 -3.69 12.30 14.10
C SER A 101 -3.54 11.24 15.19
N PHE A 102 -2.63 11.49 16.13
CA PHE A 102 -2.10 10.46 17.02
C PHE A 102 -3.18 9.79 17.87
N LYS A 103 -3.37 8.48 17.65
CA LYS A 103 -4.21 7.61 18.47
C LYS A 103 -3.60 6.21 18.60
N TRP A 104 -3.49 5.74 19.84
CA TRP A 104 -2.98 4.41 20.18
C TRP A 104 -3.68 3.27 19.45
N ARG A 105 -4.99 3.36 19.23
CA ARG A 105 -5.76 2.32 18.52
C ARG A 105 -5.30 2.13 17.07
N SER A 106 -4.96 3.22 16.38
CA SER A 106 -4.46 3.15 15.00
C SER A 106 -3.09 2.50 14.95
N LEU A 107 -2.22 2.76 15.94
CA LEU A 107 -0.91 2.13 16.06
C LEU A 107 -1.03 0.61 16.19
N TYR A 108 -1.86 0.11 17.11
CA TYR A 108 -2.05 -1.33 17.29
C TYR A 108 -2.62 -2.02 16.04
N GLN A 109 -3.55 -1.36 15.33
CA GLN A 109 -4.14 -1.92 14.11
C GLN A 109 -3.14 -1.97 12.94
N LEU A 110 -2.26 -0.97 12.82
CA LEU A 110 -1.18 -0.96 11.83
C LEU A 110 -0.19 -2.10 12.12
N ILE A 111 0.27 -2.23 13.38
CA ILE A 111 1.18 -3.31 13.78
C ILE A 111 0.53 -4.68 13.54
N ALA A 112 -0.69 -4.88 14.02
CA ALA A 112 -1.41 -6.15 13.86
C ALA A 112 -1.63 -6.50 12.39
N GLY A 113 -1.99 -5.53 11.55
CA GLY A 113 -2.14 -5.73 10.11
C GLY A 113 -0.83 -6.15 9.44
N THR A 114 0.25 -5.41 9.65
CA THR A 114 1.57 -5.74 9.09
C THR A 114 2.08 -7.10 9.57
N VAL A 115 1.98 -7.40 10.87
CA VAL A 115 2.40 -8.68 11.44
C VAL A 115 1.57 -9.84 10.90
N SER A 116 0.26 -9.67 10.72
CA SER A 116 -0.57 -10.71 10.12
C SER A 116 -0.18 -11.03 8.68
N GLY A 117 0.36 -10.05 7.93
CA GLY A 117 0.88 -10.27 6.59
C GLY A 117 2.19 -11.07 6.56
N LEU A 118 2.98 -11.09 7.65
CA LEU A 118 4.20 -11.90 7.76
C LEU A 118 3.92 -13.39 7.99
N ALA A 119 2.68 -13.76 8.32
CA ALA A 119 2.28 -15.14 8.55
C ALA A 119 1.98 -15.91 7.24
N PHE A 120 2.05 -15.24 6.09
CA PHE A 120 1.90 -15.81 4.75
C PHE A 120 3.27 -16.07 4.12
#